data_AF-A0AAX4KYT8-F1
#
_entry.id   AF-A0AAX4KYT8-F1
#
_cell.length_a   1.000
_cell.length_b   1.000
_cell.length_c   1.000
_cell.angle_alpha   90.00
_cell.angle_beta   90.00
_cell.angle_gamma   90.00
#
_symmetry.space_group_name_H-M   'P 1'
#
loop_
_entity.id
_entity.type
_entity.pdbx_description
1 polymer ?
#
loop_
_entity_poly.entity_id
_entity_poly.type
_entity_poly.pdbx_seq_one_letter_code
_entity_poly.pdbx_strand_id
1 'polypeptide(L)'
;MFITFSLGLIRALIDNSLIRASMSEEVLVLHIIFAIITGGFGVYLYYLAKNTGLIFPKFVALGNISAIAVAGLSGLSYLLTSNDNFTRIMLYGFEVSLALTSMLVGYLYCFMRVCQR
;
A
#
# COMPACT_ATOMS: atom_id res chain seq x y z
N MET A 1 -4.59 -1.10 6.15
CA MET A 1 -4.03 0.19 5.75
C MET A 1 -3.43 0.84 6.97
N PHE A 2 -4.24 1.18 7.99
CA PHE A 2 -3.72 1.69 9.26
C PHE A 2 -2.76 0.73 9.96
N ILE A 3 -3.09 -0.57 10.04
CA ILE A 3 -2.23 -1.57 10.69
C ILE A 3 -0.86 -1.73 9.98
N THR A 4 -0.84 -1.81 8.64
CA THR A 4 0.42 -1.88 7.88
C THR A 4 1.22 -0.61 7.91
N PHE A 5 0.56 0.55 7.86
CA PHE A 5 1.22 1.82 8.06
C PHE A 5 1.85 1.88 9.46
N SER A 6 1.13 1.48 10.51
CA SER A 6 1.63 1.48 11.89
C SER A 6 2.77 0.49 12.08
N LEU A 7 2.68 -0.73 11.55
CA LEU A 7 3.76 -1.71 11.65
C LEU A 7 4.98 -1.30 10.82
N GLY A 8 4.76 -0.68 9.67
CA GLY A 8 5.81 -0.12 8.85
C GLY A 8 6.49 1.10 9.50
N LEU A 9 5.71 1.97 10.12
CA LEU A 9 6.17 3.12 10.89
C LEU A 9 6.97 2.67 12.11
N ILE A 10 6.49 1.66 12.85
CA ILE A 10 7.22 1.05 13.97
C ILE A 10 8.58 0.53 13.50
N ARG A 11 8.65 -0.09 12.32
CA ARG A 11 9.92 -0.51 11.71
C ARG A 11 10.81 0.67 11.34
N ALA A 12 10.26 1.71 10.71
CA ALA A 12 11.02 2.92 10.37
C ALA A 12 11.63 3.56 11.63
N LEU A 13 10.89 3.56 12.73
CA LEU A 13 11.35 4.07 14.02
C LEU A 13 12.44 3.17 14.63
N ILE A 14 12.33 1.85 14.49
CA ILE A 14 13.37 0.91 14.89
C ILE A 14 14.67 1.14 14.10
N ASP A 15 14.57 1.22 12.76
CA ASP A 15 15.72 1.31 11.85
C ASP A 15 16.45 2.67 11.96
N ASN A 16 15.76 3.73 12.39
CA ASN A 16 16.36 5.03 12.71
C ASN A 16 16.82 5.14 14.17
N SER A 17 16.93 4.02 14.89
CA SER A 17 17.35 3.94 16.30
C SER A 17 16.49 4.74 17.28
N LEU A 18 15.29 5.16 16.86
CA LEU A 18 14.30 5.84 17.71
C LEU A 18 13.62 4.84 18.66
N ILE A 19 13.61 3.54 18.31
CA ILE A 19 13.14 2.43 19.15
C ILE A 19 14.17 1.29 19.09
N ARG A 20 14.60 0.74 20.23
CA ARG A 20 15.53 -0.40 20.28
C ARG A 20 14.76 -1.73 20.33
N ALA A 21 14.34 -2.24 19.18
CA ALA A 21 13.74 -3.57 19.09
C ALA A 21 14.04 -4.20 17.72
N SER A 22 14.63 -5.39 17.65
CA SER A 22 14.74 -6.13 16.39
C SER A 22 13.36 -6.62 15.97
N MET A 23 12.93 -6.33 14.74
CA MET A 23 11.63 -6.77 14.25
C MET A 23 11.64 -8.28 13.99
N SER A 24 10.68 -9.03 14.55
CA SER A 24 10.61 -10.48 14.30
C SER A 24 10.13 -10.77 12.87
N GLU A 25 10.58 -11.90 12.32
CA GLU A 25 10.15 -12.39 11.00
C GLU A 25 8.62 -12.50 10.88
N GLU A 26 7.93 -12.79 11.98
CA GLU A 26 6.47 -12.87 12.05
C GLU A 26 5.78 -11.56 11.64
N VAL A 27 6.34 -10.41 12.03
CA VAL A 27 5.76 -9.11 11.70
C VAL A 27 5.96 -8.77 10.21
N LEU A 28 7.03 -9.28 9.61
CA LEU A 28 7.28 -9.12 8.19
C LEU A 28 6.37 -10.02 7.34
N VAL A 29 6.13 -11.26 7.77
CA VAL A 29 5.13 -12.14 7.14
C VAL A 29 3.74 -11.52 7.20
N LEU A 30 3.37 -10.92 8.33
CA LEU A 30 2.09 -10.21 8.48
C LEU A 30 1.96 -9.04 7.49
N HIS A 31 3.04 -8.30 7.25
CA HIS A 31 3.06 -7.24 6.23
C HIS A 31 2.82 -7.77 4.82
N ILE A 32 3.42 -8.90 4.45
CA ILE A 32 3.27 -9.50 3.12
C ILE A 32 1.84 -9.97 2.91
N ILE A 33 1.25 -10.66 3.89
CA ILE A 33 -0.16 -11.08 3.85
C ILE A 33 -1.06 -9.84 3.67
N PHE A 34 -0.78 -8.78 4.42
CA PHE A 34 -1.54 -7.55 4.30
C PHE A 34 -1.38 -6.90 2.93
N ALA A 35 -0.17 -6.88 2.37
CA ALA A 35 0.13 -6.36 1.03
C ALA A 35 -0.78 -7.01 -0.02
N ILE A 36 -0.92 -8.34 0.05
CA ILE A 36 -1.78 -9.14 -0.85
C ILE A 36 -3.25 -8.70 -0.71
N ILE A 37 -3.75 -8.55 0.52
CA ILE A 37 -5.13 -8.11 0.77
C ILE A 37 -5.35 -6.70 0.20
N THR A 38 -4.43 -5.76 0.44
CA THR A 38 -4.52 -4.42 -0.14
C THR A 38 -4.39 -4.41 -1.66
N GLY A 39 -3.58 -5.31 -2.23
CA GLY A 39 -3.49 -5.49 -3.68
C GLY A 39 -4.83 -5.90 -4.28
N GLY A 40 -5.49 -6.89 -3.66
CA GLY A 40 -6.85 -7.31 -4.05
C GLY A 40 -7.86 -6.17 -3.96
N PHE A 41 -7.81 -5.38 -2.88
CA PHE A 41 -8.65 -4.19 -2.75
C PHE A 41 -8.33 -3.12 -3.83
N GLY A 42 -7.06 -2.90 -4.15
CA GLY A 42 -6.63 -2.00 -5.22
C GLY A 42 -7.16 -2.43 -6.59
N VAL A 43 -7.14 -3.72 -6.89
CA VAL A 43 -7.72 -4.30 -8.11
C VAL A 43 -9.23 -4.08 -8.14
N TYR A 44 -9.94 -4.31 -7.03
CA TYR A 44 -11.36 -4.04 -6.92
C TYR A 44 -11.70 -2.56 -7.21
N LEU A 45 -10.95 -1.63 -6.60
CA LEU A 45 -11.12 -0.20 -6.86
C LEU A 45 -10.80 0.19 -8.31
N TYR A 46 -9.84 -0.48 -8.95
CA TYR A 46 -9.56 -0.30 -10.38
C TYR A 46 -10.75 -0.69 -11.26
N TYR A 47 -11.42 -1.80 -10.96
CA TYR A 47 -12.64 -2.18 -11.69
C TYR A 47 -13.77 -1.15 -11.50
N LEU A 48 -13.97 -0.65 -10.27
CA LEU A 48 -14.92 0.44 -10.02
C LEU A 48 -14.54 1.72 -10.79
N ALA A 49 -13.27 2.12 -10.75
CA ALA A 49 -12.76 3.25 -11.50
C ALA A 49 -12.97 3.09 -13.01
N LYS A 50 -12.78 1.88 -13.54
CA LYS A 50 -13.02 1.59 -14.95
C LYS A 50 -14.47 1.85 -15.35
N ASN A 51 -15.41 1.49 -14.48
CA ASN A 51 -16.85 1.65 -14.71
C ASN A 51 -17.32 3.11 -14.70
N THR A 52 -16.55 4.03 -14.10
CA THR A 52 -16.88 5.47 -14.15
C THR A 52 -16.73 6.09 -15.54
N GLY A 53 -16.01 5.43 -16.47
CA GLY A 53 -15.63 5.99 -17.77
C GLY A 53 -14.49 7.01 -17.70
N LEU A 54 -14.25 7.62 -16.54
CA LEU A 54 -13.30 8.70 -16.35
C LEU A 54 -11.85 8.22 -16.32
N ILE A 55 -10.96 9.07 -16.82
CA ILE A 55 -9.53 8.77 -16.97
C ILE A 55 -8.78 8.92 -15.63
N PHE A 56 -9.10 9.98 -14.87
CA PHE A 56 -8.47 10.27 -13.58
C PHE A 56 -8.53 9.10 -12.58
N PRO A 57 -9.69 8.54 -12.20
CA PRO A 57 -9.73 7.46 -11.20
C PRO A 57 -9.02 6.19 -11.69
N LYS A 58 -8.97 5.94 -13.01
CA LYS A 58 -8.22 4.81 -13.59
C LYS A 58 -6.72 4.97 -13.36
N PHE A 59 -6.17 6.17 -13.61
CA PHE A 59 -4.75 6.44 -13.36
C PHE A 59 -4.39 6.33 -11.88
N VAL A 60 -5.23 6.87 -10.99
CA VAL A 60 -5.04 6.78 -9.54
C VAL A 60 -5.05 5.32 -9.09
N ALA A 61 -5.99 4.52 -9.60
CA ALA A 61 -6.07 3.09 -9.30
C ALA A 61 -4.86 2.31 -9.80
N LEU A 62 -4.37 2.59 -11.01
CA LEU A 62 -3.14 1.98 -11.54
C LEU A 62 -1.92 2.35 -10.70
N GLY A 63 -1.79 3.62 -10.32
CA GLY A 63 -0.72 4.09 -9.44
C GLY A 63 -0.76 3.41 -8.07
N ASN A 64 -1.95 3.16 -7.53
CA ASN A 64 -2.10 2.42 -6.29
C ASN A 64 -1.60 0.97 -6.43
N ILE A 65 -2.02 0.27 -7.49
CA ILE A 65 -1.60 -1.11 -7.75
C ILE A 65 -0.08 -1.19 -7.93
N SER A 66 0.53 -0.25 -8.68
CA SER A 66 1.97 -0.24 -8.88
C SER A 66 2.73 0.04 -7.58
N ALA A 67 2.24 0.96 -6.75
CA ALA A 67 2.83 1.24 -5.44
C ALA A 67 2.78 0.02 -4.51
N ILE A 68 1.66 -0.72 -4.49
CA ILE A 68 1.54 -1.98 -3.74
C ILE A 68 2.48 -3.05 -4.29
N ALA A 69 2.60 -3.16 -5.61
CA ALA A 69 3.51 -4.12 -6.24
C ALA A 69 4.97 -3.83 -5.89
N VAL A 70 5.40 -2.56 -5.95
CA VAL A 70 6.73 -2.12 -5.51
C VAL A 70 6.94 -2.43 -4.03
N ALA A 71 5.94 -2.17 -3.19
CA ALA A 71 6.02 -2.45 -1.76
C ALA A 71 6.18 -3.94 -1.47
N GLY A 72 5.34 -4.78 -2.08
CA GLY A 72 5.37 -6.24 -1.90
C GLY A 72 6.66 -6.87 -2.43
N LEU A 73 7.11 -6.47 -3.63
CA LEU A 73 8.37 -6.96 -4.21
C LEU A 73 9.57 -6.56 -3.34
N SER A 74 9.60 -5.33 -2.84
CA SER A 74 10.68 -4.88 -1.95
C SER A 74 10.67 -5.64 -0.62
N GLY A 75 9.50 -5.89 -0.04
CA GLY A 75 9.38 -6.74 1.16
C GLY A 75 9.91 -8.16 0.93
N LEU A 76 9.63 -8.75 -0.23
CA LEU A 76 10.16 -10.06 -0.61
C LEU A 76 11.68 -10.03 -0.87
N SER A 77 12.18 -8.99 -1.55
CA SER A 77 13.62 -8.81 -1.76
C SER A 77 14.38 -8.65 -0.45
N TYR A 78 13.81 -7.97 0.55
CA TYR A 78 14.38 -7.92 1.89
C TYR A 78 14.48 -9.32 2.50
N LEU A 79 13.44 -10.16 2.43
CA LEU A 79 13.50 -11.53 2.97
C LEU A 79 14.63 -12.36 2.35
N LEU A 80 14.92 -12.15 1.06
CA LEU A 80 15.94 -12.89 0.34
C LEU A 80 17.36 -12.36 0.55
N THR A 81 17.51 -11.07 0.90
CA THR A 81 18.82 -10.39 0.88
C THR A 81 19.21 -9.76 2.21
N SER A 82 18.28 -9.62 3.16
CA SER A 82 18.45 -8.88 4.41
C SER A 82 18.98 -7.45 4.23
N ASN A 83 18.69 -6.81 3.10
CA ASN A 83 19.15 -5.46 2.80
C ASN A 83 18.08 -4.41 3.18
N ASP A 84 18.40 -3.60 4.18
CA ASP A 84 17.51 -2.58 4.77
C ASP A 84 17.08 -1.46 3.80
N ASN A 85 17.72 -1.32 2.64
CA ASN A 85 17.22 -0.39 1.63
C ASN A 85 15.86 -0.84 1.06
N PHE A 86 15.62 -2.15 0.99
CA PHE A 86 14.35 -2.68 0.50
C PHE A 86 13.20 -2.45 1.48
N THR A 87 13.46 -2.42 2.79
CA THR A 87 12.43 -2.05 3.77
C THR A 87 12.05 -0.58 3.66
N ARG A 88 13.00 0.33 3.37
CA ARG A 88 12.68 1.73 3.07
C ARG A 88 11.80 1.88 1.83
N ILE A 89 12.15 1.21 0.73
CA ILE A 89 11.36 1.24 -0.51
C ILE A 89 9.97 0.67 -0.27
N MET A 90 9.87 -0.43 0.50
CA MET A 90 8.60 -1.03 0.90
C MET A 90 7.70 -0.03 1.62
N LEU A 91 8.23 0.71 2.58
CA LEU A 91 7.49 1.69 3.37
C LEU A 91 6.97 2.84 2.51
N TYR A 92 7.81 3.42 1.65
CA TYR A 92 7.38 4.47 0.73
C TYR A 92 6.30 3.98 -0.23
N GLY A 93 6.42 2.75 -0.75
CA GLY A 93 5.39 2.15 -1.59
C GLY A 93 4.04 2.04 -0.86
N PHE A 94 4.04 1.63 0.41
CA PHE A 94 2.81 1.58 1.22
C PHE A 94 2.22 2.96 1.50
N GLU A 95 3.04 3.96 1.79
CA GLU A 95 2.58 5.33 2.04
C GLU A 95 1.90 5.93 0.79
N VAL A 96 2.54 5.78 -0.37
CA VAL A 96 1.96 6.20 -1.65
C VAL A 96 0.66 5.45 -1.94
N SER A 97 0.63 4.13 -1.73
CA SER A 97 -0.58 3.34 -1.89
C SER A 97 -1.72 3.81 -0.97
N LEU A 98 -1.41 4.14 0.28
CA LEU A 98 -2.39 4.64 1.24
C LEU A 98 -3.02 5.96 0.77
N ALA A 99 -2.18 6.92 0.34
CA ALA A 99 -2.63 8.20 -0.17
C ALA A 99 -3.51 8.03 -1.42
N LEU A 100 -3.06 7.22 -2.39
CA LEU A 100 -3.81 6.96 -3.62
C LEU A 100 -5.12 6.22 -3.37
N THR A 101 -5.13 5.26 -2.44
CA THR A 101 -6.35 4.54 -2.04
C THR A 101 -7.36 5.50 -1.39
N SER A 102 -6.92 6.36 -0.47
CA SER A 102 -7.79 7.35 0.18
C SER A 102 -8.43 8.30 -0.85
N MET A 103 -7.61 8.83 -1.75
CA MET A 103 -8.08 9.71 -2.84
C MET A 103 -9.08 8.99 -3.76
N LEU A 104 -8.78 7.75 -4.14
CA LEU A 104 -9.63 6.96 -5.04
C LEU A 104 -10.99 6.64 -4.43
N VAL A 105 -11.01 6.23 -3.15
CA VAL A 105 -12.26 5.94 -2.43
C VAL A 105 -13.11 7.20 -2.31
N GLY A 106 -12.51 8.33 -1.94
CA GLY A 106 -13.23 9.61 -1.85
C GLY A 106 -13.82 10.03 -3.20
N TYR A 107 -13.05 9.88 -4.28
CA TYR A 107 -13.51 10.17 -5.63
C TYR A 107 -14.68 9.28 -6.07
N LEU A 108 -14.52 7.96 -5.93
CA LEU A 108 -15.55 6.99 -6.32
C LEU A 108 -16.84 7.20 -5.53
N TYR A 109 -16.73 7.48 -4.23
CA TYR A 109 -17.88 7.81 -3.39
C TYR A 109 -18.64 9.04 -3.91
N CYS A 110 -17.91 10.12 -4.22
CA CYS A 110 -18.51 11.33 -4.78
C CYS A 110 -19.20 11.05 -6.13
N PHE A 111 -18.50 10.34 -7.04
CA PHE A 111 -19.03 9.98 -8.35
C PHE A 111 -20.32 9.16 -8.24
N MET A 112 -20.33 8.10 -7.42
CA MET A 112 -21.52 7.27 -7.23
C MET A 112 -22.69 8.10 -6.68
N ARG A 113 -22.43 8.99 -5.72
CA ARG A 113 -23.46 9.82 -5.09
C ARG A 113 -24.08 10.85 -6.04
N VAL A 114 -23.27 11.45 -6.91
CA VAL A 114 -23.69 12.60 -7.75
C VAL A 114 -24.11 12.15 -9.15
N CYS A 115 -23.43 11.16 -9.73
CA CYS A 115 -23.54 10.81 -11.14
C CYS A 115 -24.22 9.46 -11.43
N GLN A 116 -24.30 8.54 -10.46
CA GLN A 116 -24.93 7.21 -10.65
C GLN A 116 -26.21 7.02 -9.80
N ARG A 117 -26.98 8.09 -9.58
CA ARG A 117 -28.32 7.95 -8.99
C ARG A 117 -29.30 7.29 -9.93
#